data_AF-A0A5D0U4X5-F1
#
_entry.id   AF-A0A5D0U4X5-F1
#
_cell.length_a   1.000
_cell.length_b   1.000
_cell.length_c   1.000
_cell.angle_alpha   90.00
_cell.angle_beta   90.00
_cell.angle_gamma   90.00
#
_symmetry.space_group_name_H-M   'P 1'
#
loop_
_entity.id
_entity.type
_entity.pdbx_description
1 polymer ?
#
loop_
_entity_poly.entity_id
_entity_poly.type
_entity_poly.pdbx_seq_one_letter_code
_entity_poly.pdbx_strand_id
1 'polypeptide(L)'
;MAKARVWGWPALAGLGTVLVALTVGPVLLGKLHTHWPVWVVAGLGGTAVVATMVVKPLVQAHVKTLTDGVEAEGQRRQRQAEVIERVAGSSHRLPLVHDVVSRAALGIHPAIPLPPDADSNLSAELPSYVPRDNDADVQAAVTRMATTGGFLLLVRAPASGKTRAAAEAIRKLPQGWRMYLRSGSSSLQALVDEGVSLRRTVVWLDDIHELLDVAESGDSTGPQITSQLVRRLLLPDVGPVIVIGTTWPRKRDQYQKVADEGQPDLWADARRLLNMADQINL
;
A
#
# COMPACT_ATOMS: atom_id res chain seq x y z
N MET A 1 -12.06 -13.56 -13.01
CA MET A 1 -13.44 -14.04 -13.27
C MET A 1 -13.49 -15.55 -13.09
N ALA A 2 -14.02 -16.03 -11.97
CA ALA A 2 -14.39 -17.42 -11.77
C ALA A 2 -15.74 -17.42 -11.06
N LYS A 3 -16.82 -17.75 -11.79
CA LYS A 3 -18.16 -17.89 -11.23
C LYS A 3 -18.18 -19.18 -10.39
N ALA A 4 -17.97 -19.05 -9.08
CA ALA A 4 -18.30 -20.10 -8.13
C ALA A 4 -19.82 -20.33 -8.20
N ARG A 5 -20.18 -21.45 -8.81
CA ARG A 5 -21.56 -21.87 -9.08
C ARG A 5 -22.23 -22.22 -7.74
N VAL A 6 -23.02 -21.27 -7.23
CA VAL A 6 -23.84 -21.38 -6.02
C VAL A 6 -24.91 -22.45 -6.24
N TRP A 7 -24.58 -23.72 -5.99
CA TRP A 7 -25.50 -24.85 -6.11
C TRP A 7 -25.72 -25.62 -4.79
N GLY A 8 -25.24 -25.07 -3.67
CA GLY A 8 -25.35 -25.70 -2.34
C GLY A 8 -26.47 -25.16 -1.43
N TRP A 9 -27.00 -23.96 -1.71
CA TRP A 9 -27.96 -23.28 -0.84
C TRP A 9 -29.31 -24.01 -0.68
N PRO A 10 -29.99 -24.49 -1.74
CA PRO A 10 -31.25 -25.19 -1.55
C PRO A 10 -31.08 -26.57 -0.89
N ALA A 11 -29.95 -27.24 -1.12
CA ALA A 11 -29.65 -28.53 -0.50
C ALA A 11 -29.35 -28.41 1.00
N LEU A 12 -28.62 -27.37 1.42
CA LEU A 12 -28.31 -27.11 2.83
C LEU A 12 -29.50 -26.54 3.61
N ALA A 13 -30.32 -25.69 2.97
CA ALA A 13 -31.57 -25.23 3.56
C ALA A 13 -32.53 -26.40 3.79
N GLY A 14 -32.62 -27.34 2.84
CA GLY A 14 -33.38 -28.59 2.98
C GLY A 14 -32.85 -29.51 4.09
N LEU A 15 -31.54 -29.59 4.27
CA LEU A 15 -30.92 -30.37 5.36
C LEU A 15 -31.18 -29.75 6.74
N GLY A 16 -31.15 -28.42 6.84
CA GLY A 16 -31.49 -27.68 8.06
C GLY A 16 -32.95 -27.88 8.49
N THR A 17 -33.91 -27.83 7.55
CA THR A 17 -35.32 -28.10 7.84
C THR A 17 -35.58 -29.55 8.23
N VAL A 18 -34.89 -30.52 7.61
CA VAL A 18 -34.98 -31.94 8.00
C VAL A 18 -34.47 -32.17 9.43
N LEU A 19 -33.38 -31.52 9.83
CA LEU A 19 -32.85 -31.63 11.20
C LEU A 19 -33.79 -31.02 12.25
N VAL A 20 -34.40 -29.86 11.96
CA VAL A 20 -35.40 -29.23 12.83
C VAL A 20 -36.67 -30.09 12.93
N ALA A 21 -37.12 -30.69 11.82
CA ALA A 21 -38.28 -31.60 11.82
C ALA A 21 -38.01 -32.87 12.64
N LEU A 22 -36.80 -33.44 12.57
CA LEU A 22 -36.40 -34.63 13.33
C LEU A 22 -36.18 -34.36 14.84
N THR A 23 -35.82 -33.13 15.22
CA THR A 23 -35.58 -32.76 16.63
C THR A 23 -36.84 -32.26 17.34
N VAL A 24 -37.70 -31.53 16.63
CA VAL A 24 -38.93 -30.95 17.21
C VAL A 24 -40.15 -31.87 17.03
N GLY A 25 -40.17 -32.69 15.98
CA GLY A 25 -41.26 -33.63 15.67
C GLY A 25 -41.66 -34.55 16.84
N PRO A 26 -40.72 -35.20 17.55
CA PRO A 26 -41.05 -36.09 18.67
C PRO A 26 -41.69 -35.36 19.87
N VAL A 27 -41.27 -34.11 20.13
CA VAL A 27 -41.79 -33.29 21.25
C VAL A 27 -43.20 -32.77 20.95
N LEU A 28 -43.50 -32.44 19.69
CA LEU A 28 -44.85 -32.07 19.24
C LEU A 28 -45.79 -33.29 19.16
N LEU A 29 -45.28 -34.48 18.79
CA LEU A 29 -46.05 -35.72 18.71
C LEU A 29 -46.40 -36.30 20.09
N GLY A 30 -45.61 -36.05 21.13
CA GLY A 30 -45.91 -36.47 22.51
C GLY A 30 -47.16 -35.83 23.13
N LYS A 31 -47.71 -34.78 22.52
CA LYS A 31 -48.99 -34.16 22.91
C LYS A 31 -50.22 -34.83 22.29
N LEU A 32 -50.05 -35.74 21.33
CA LEU A 32 -51.12 -36.59 20.81
C LEU A 32 -51.12 -37.89 21.63
N HIS A 33 -52.22 -38.18 22.32
CA HIS A 33 -52.43 -39.42 23.08
C HIS A 33 -52.47 -40.64 22.14
N THR A 34 -51.30 -41.08 21.69
CA THR A 34 -51.16 -42.25 20.84
C THR A 34 -50.12 -43.17 21.50
N HIS A 35 -50.50 -44.41 21.73
CA HIS A 35 -49.70 -45.44 22.40
C HIS A 35 -48.74 -46.05 21.37
N TRP A 36 -47.67 -45.34 21.08
CA TRP A 36 -46.64 -45.84 20.17
C TRP A 36 -45.83 -46.96 20.84
N PRO A 37 -45.50 -48.03 20.10
CA PRO A 37 -44.62 -49.07 20.61
C PRO A 37 -43.25 -48.49 21.02
N VAL A 38 -42.72 -48.93 22.16
CA VAL A 38 -41.47 -48.42 22.78
C VAL A 38 -40.28 -48.39 21.79
N TRP A 39 -40.21 -49.38 20.89
CA TRP A 39 -39.16 -49.46 19.87
C TRP A 39 -39.21 -48.31 18.84
N VAL A 40 -40.38 -47.72 18.57
CA VAL A 40 -40.52 -46.60 17.64
C VAL A 40 -40.02 -45.29 18.28
N VAL A 41 -40.33 -45.08 19.56
CA VAL A 41 -39.82 -43.94 20.33
C VAL A 41 -38.30 -44.02 20.48
N ALA A 42 -37.76 -45.20 20.75
CA ALA A 42 -36.33 -45.45 20.83
C ALA A 42 -35.62 -45.25 19.48
N GLY A 43 -36.23 -45.71 18.38
CA GLY A 43 -35.70 -45.51 17.02
C GLY A 43 -35.65 -44.04 16.61
N LEU A 44 -36.71 -43.27 16.88
CA LEU A 44 -36.76 -41.82 16.60
C LEU A 44 -35.72 -41.03 17.40
N GLY A 45 -35.56 -41.32 18.69
CA GLY A 45 -34.53 -40.71 19.54
C GLY A 45 -33.10 -40.98 19.03
N GLY A 46 -32.81 -42.22 18.62
CA GLY A 46 -31.52 -42.61 18.05
C GLY A 46 -31.21 -41.87 16.74
N THR A 47 -32.19 -41.74 15.84
CA THR A 47 -31.99 -41.04 14.56
C THR A 47 -31.70 -39.54 14.73
N ALA A 48 -32.31 -38.86 15.70
CA ALA A 48 -32.04 -37.45 15.97
C ALA A 48 -30.62 -37.20 16.50
N VAL A 49 -30.10 -38.11 17.34
CA VAL A 49 -28.72 -38.05 17.85
C VAL A 49 -27.70 -38.30 16.73
N VAL A 50 -27.95 -39.29 15.88
CA VAL A 50 -27.06 -39.58 14.73
C VAL A 50 -27.09 -38.43 13.72
N ALA A 51 -28.27 -37.88 13.41
CA ALA A 51 -28.41 -36.75 12.51
C ALA A 51 -27.70 -35.50 13.05
N THR A 52 -27.79 -35.20 14.35
CA THR A 52 -27.05 -34.09 14.95
C THR A 52 -25.53 -34.32 14.93
N MET A 53 -25.04 -35.54 15.15
CA MET A 53 -23.62 -35.88 15.05
C MET A 53 -23.03 -35.72 13.65
N VAL A 54 -23.81 -35.96 12.59
CA VAL A 54 -23.33 -35.89 11.21
C VAL A 54 -23.57 -34.51 10.59
N VAL A 55 -24.71 -33.87 10.87
CA VAL A 55 -25.09 -32.60 10.24
C VAL A 55 -24.38 -31.40 10.88
N LYS A 56 -24.20 -31.37 12.21
CA LYS A 56 -23.47 -30.26 12.87
C LYS A 56 -22.05 -30.06 12.32
N PRO A 57 -21.17 -31.07 12.24
CA PRO A 57 -19.81 -30.85 11.76
C PRO A 57 -19.77 -30.40 10.30
N LEU A 58 -20.73 -30.83 9.48
CA LEU A 58 -20.83 -30.44 8.08
C LEU A 58 -21.29 -28.97 7.93
N VAL A 59 -22.27 -28.55 8.73
CA VAL A 59 -22.69 -27.14 8.81
C VAL A 59 -21.60 -26.28 9.41
N GLN A 60 -20.92 -26.72 10.48
CA GLN A 60 -19.82 -26.00 11.10
C GLN A 60 -18.63 -25.87 10.17
N ALA A 61 -18.25 -26.92 9.44
CA ALA A 61 -17.18 -26.84 8.45
C ALA A 61 -17.53 -25.82 7.34
N HIS A 62 -18.78 -25.80 6.90
CA HIS A 62 -19.22 -24.86 5.86
C HIS A 62 -19.31 -23.42 6.37
N VAL A 63 -19.86 -23.21 7.57
CA VAL A 63 -19.88 -21.89 8.23
C VAL A 63 -18.46 -21.42 8.48
N LYS A 64 -17.57 -22.29 8.97
CA LYS A 64 -16.17 -21.98 9.21
C LYS A 64 -15.47 -21.50 7.94
N THR A 65 -15.66 -22.21 6.81
CA THR A 65 -15.09 -21.75 5.53
C THR A 65 -15.61 -20.38 5.06
N LEU A 66 -16.82 -19.99 5.47
CA LEU A 66 -17.39 -18.68 5.14
C LEU A 66 -16.87 -17.59 6.10
N THR A 67 -16.73 -17.88 7.39
CA THR A 67 -16.18 -16.94 8.38
C THR A 67 -14.67 -16.74 8.26
N ASP A 68 -13.91 -17.79 7.92
CA ASP A 68 -12.45 -17.74 7.78
C ASP A 68 -12.02 -16.67 6.77
N GLY A 69 -12.79 -16.49 5.68
CA GLY A 69 -12.52 -15.45 4.67
C GLY A 69 -12.76 -14.04 5.18
N VAL A 70 -13.83 -13.84 5.97
CA VAL A 70 -14.17 -12.54 6.56
C VAL A 70 -13.16 -12.16 7.64
N GLU A 71 -12.77 -13.12 8.49
CA GLU A 71 -11.76 -12.92 9.52
C GLU A 71 -10.38 -12.62 8.90
N ALA A 72 -9.98 -13.37 7.87
CA ALA A 72 -8.73 -13.13 7.16
C ALA A 72 -8.69 -11.74 6.50
N GLU A 73 -9.80 -11.28 5.91
CA GLU A 73 -9.90 -9.93 5.35
C GLU A 73 -9.85 -8.86 6.45
N GLY A 74 -10.51 -9.09 7.59
CA GLY A 74 -10.44 -8.23 8.77
C GLY A 74 -9.02 -8.08 9.30
N GLN A 75 -8.32 -9.20 9.50
CA GLN A 75 -6.92 -9.24 9.94
C GLN A 75 -5.98 -8.55 8.93
N ARG A 76 -6.22 -8.70 7.63
CA ARG A 76 -5.44 -8.01 6.60
C ARG A 76 -5.64 -6.50 6.67
N ARG A 77 -6.88 -6.03 6.81
CA ARG A 77 -7.17 -4.59 6.95
C ARG A 77 -6.53 -4.00 8.21
N GLN A 78 -6.55 -4.73 9.33
CA GLN A 78 -5.89 -4.31 10.57
C GLN A 78 -4.39 -4.19 10.41
N ARG A 79 -3.72 -5.22 9.84
CA ARG A 79 -2.27 -5.17 9.57
C ARG A 79 -1.90 -4.01 8.64
N GLN A 80 -2.69 -3.79 7.59
CA GLN A 80 -2.49 -2.66 6.68
C GLN A 80 -2.63 -1.31 7.39
N ALA A 81 -3.64 -1.15 8.25
CA ALA A 81 -3.84 0.07 9.01
C ALA A 81 -2.67 0.34 9.98
N GLU A 82 -2.19 -0.69 10.67
CA GLU A 82 -1.06 -0.60 11.59
C GLU A 82 0.23 -0.18 10.88
N VAL A 83 0.49 -0.73 9.69
CA VAL A 83 1.65 -0.33 8.88
C VAL A 83 1.49 1.08 8.33
N ILE A 84 0.29 1.47 7.90
CA ILE A 84 0.03 2.85 7.48
C ILE A 84 0.26 3.82 8.64
N GLU A 85 -0.19 3.50 9.85
CA GLU A 85 0.03 4.32 11.05
C GLU A 85 1.52 4.44 11.38
N ARG A 86 2.26 3.32 11.33
CA ARG A 86 3.73 3.35 11.51
C ARG A 86 4.45 4.23 10.48
N VAL A 87 3.93 4.30 9.25
CA VAL A 87 4.57 5.03 8.14
C VAL A 87 4.11 6.49 8.06
N ALA A 88 2.83 6.77 8.27
CA ALA A 88 2.23 8.11 8.17
C ALA A 88 2.17 8.83 9.53
N GLY A 89 2.65 8.20 10.60
CA GLY A 89 2.61 8.72 11.96
C GLY A 89 1.18 8.77 12.51
N SER A 90 0.80 9.89 13.11
CA SER A 90 -0.52 10.08 13.74
C SER A 90 -1.72 10.02 12.76
N SER A 91 -1.45 9.94 11.46
CA SER A 91 -2.50 9.85 10.43
C SER A 91 -2.73 8.40 10.03
N HIS A 92 -3.98 7.92 10.10
CA HIS A 92 -4.38 6.56 9.68
C HIS A 92 -4.36 6.37 8.14
N ARG A 93 -3.81 7.34 7.40
CA ARG A 93 -3.78 7.40 5.94
C ARG A 93 -2.54 8.17 5.50
N LEU A 94 -2.01 7.80 4.33
CA LEU A 94 -1.03 8.64 3.64
C LEU A 94 -1.66 10.01 3.32
N PRO A 95 -0.95 11.12 3.56
CA PRO A 95 -1.46 12.47 3.30
C PRO A 95 -1.72 12.67 1.81
N LEU A 96 -2.64 13.57 1.47
CA LEU A 96 -2.83 13.98 0.09
C LEU A 96 -1.72 14.95 -0.30
N VAL A 97 -1.34 14.95 -1.58
CA VAL A 97 -0.28 15.83 -2.10
C VAL A 97 -0.56 17.31 -1.79
N HIS A 98 -1.83 17.73 -1.82
CA HIS A 98 -2.24 19.10 -1.53
C HIS A 98 -2.26 19.44 -0.03
N ASP A 99 -2.29 18.45 0.86
CA ASP A 99 -2.24 18.65 2.31
C ASP A 99 -0.80 18.84 2.81
N VAL A 100 0.19 18.36 2.04
CA VAL A 100 1.62 18.50 2.36
C VAL A 100 2.10 19.90 1.97
N VAL A 101 1.81 20.86 2.84
CA VAL A 101 2.21 22.27 2.65
C VAL A 101 3.56 22.61 3.29
N SER A 102 4.04 21.80 4.23
CA SER A 102 5.28 22.10 4.94
C SER A 102 6.52 21.94 4.06
N ARG A 103 7.38 22.96 4.05
CA ARG A 103 8.68 22.93 3.36
C ARG A 103 9.57 21.82 3.91
N ALA A 104 9.57 21.64 5.24
CA ALA A 104 10.47 20.72 5.92
C ALA A 104 10.11 19.27 5.59
N ALA A 105 8.80 18.97 5.53
CA ALA A 105 8.30 17.66 5.11
C ALA A 105 8.73 17.31 3.67
N LEU A 106 8.83 18.32 2.80
CA LEU A 106 9.26 18.16 1.41
C LEU A 106 10.79 18.15 1.22
N GLY A 107 11.58 18.45 2.26
CA GLY A 107 13.04 18.63 2.14
C GLY A 107 13.45 20.00 1.56
N ILE A 108 12.53 20.95 1.50
CA ILE A 108 12.80 22.30 0.97
C ILE A 108 13.45 23.16 2.07
N HIS A 109 14.67 23.61 1.80
CA HIS A 109 15.41 24.51 2.69
C HIS A 109 14.65 25.83 2.93
N PRO A 110 14.78 26.41 4.14
CA PRO A 110 14.19 27.71 4.43
C PRO A 110 14.76 28.78 3.48
N ALA A 111 13.89 29.68 3.05
CA ALA A 111 14.32 30.90 2.38
C ALA A 111 14.97 31.85 3.40
N ILE A 112 15.68 32.85 2.89
CA ILE A 112 16.19 33.94 3.71
C ILE A 112 14.98 34.64 4.38
N PRO A 113 15.01 34.85 5.71
CA PRO A 113 13.93 35.55 6.40
C PRO A 113 13.67 36.92 5.78
N LEU A 114 12.39 37.27 5.68
CA LEU A 114 12.00 38.59 5.21
C LEU A 114 12.35 39.67 6.25
N PRO A 115 12.63 40.91 5.81
CA PRO A 115 12.75 42.06 6.71
C PRO A 115 11.51 42.24 7.60
N PRO A 116 11.64 42.87 8.79
CA PRO A 116 10.51 43.07 9.72
C PRO A 116 9.34 43.87 9.13
N ASP A 117 9.60 44.69 8.12
CA ASP A 117 8.65 45.56 7.41
C ASP A 117 8.10 44.95 6.11
N ALA A 118 8.41 43.68 5.83
CA ALA A 118 7.91 43.00 4.65
C ALA A 118 6.39 42.76 4.69
N ASP A 119 5.78 42.70 3.51
CA ASP A 119 4.34 42.47 3.35
C ASP A 119 3.90 41.17 4.06
N SER A 120 2.94 41.30 4.97
CA SER A 120 2.36 40.19 5.75
C SER A 120 1.68 39.12 4.90
N ASN A 121 1.37 39.42 3.62
CA ASN A 121 0.80 38.46 2.68
C ASN A 121 1.85 37.48 2.11
N LEU A 122 3.14 37.75 2.31
CA LEU A 122 4.20 36.85 1.88
C LEU A 122 4.29 35.65 2.82
N SER A 123 4.22 34.45 2.24
CA SER A 123 4.34 33.21 2.98
C SER A 123 5.77 33.00 3.47
N ALA A 124 5.94 32.90 4.78
CA ALA A 124 7.21 32.56 5.41
C ALA A 124 7.59 31.08 5.26
N GLU A 125 6.61 30.20 4.99
CA GLU A 125 6.84 28.76 4.83
C GLU A 125 7.35 28.42 3.43
N LEU A 126 6.75 29.00 2.39
CA LEU A 126 7.18 28.83 1.01
C LEU A 126 6.98 30.16 0.27
N PRO A 127 8.05 30.84 -0.16
CA PRO A 127 7.93 32.02 -1.00
C PRO A 127 7.23 31.70 -2.32
N SER A 128 6.67 32.74 -2.95
CA SER A 128 6.11 32.67 -4.29
C SER A 128 7.13 32.05 -5.25
N TYR A 129 6.67 31.05 -5.99
CA TYR A 129 7.53 30.31 -6.90
C TYR A 129 7.76 31.10 -8.19
N VAL A 130 9.02 31.22 -8.58
CA VAL A 130 9.41 31.79 -9.88
C VAL A 130 9.62 30.63 -10.85
N PRO A 131 8.86 30.54 -11.96
CA PRO A 131 9.03 29.51 -12.96
C PRO A 131 10.44 29.49 -13.53
N ARG A 132 10.92 28.29 -13.86
CA ARG A 132 12.28 28.02 -14.35
C ARG A 132 12.22 27.31 -15.68
N ASP A 133 13.31 27.41 -16.44
CA ASP A 133 13.41 26.89 -17.81
C ASP A 133 13.01 25.41 -17.92
N ASN A 134 13.43 24.58 -16.96
CA ASN A 134 13.21 23.14 -16.96
C ASN A 134 11.89 22.71 -16.30
N ASP A 135 11.09 23.63 -15.76
CA ASP A 135 9.84 23.29 -15.08
C ASP A 135 8.80 22.69 -16.02
N ALA A 136 8.82 23.11 -17.29
CA ALA A 136 7.96 22.55 -18.33
C ALA A 136 8.22 21.05 -18.52
N ASP A 137 9.49 20.64 -18.53
CA ASP A 137 9.90 19.24 -18.72
C ASP A 137 9.52 18.40 -17.50
N VAL A 138 9.78 18.90 -16.30
CA VAL A 138 9.37 18.24 -15.04
C VAL A 138 7.85 18.10 -15.00
N GLN A 139 7.10 19.15 -15.36
CA GLN A 139 5.65 19.12 -15.40
C GLN A 139 5.13 18.11 -16.42
N ALA A 140 5.72 18.08 -17.63
CA ALA A 140 5.33 17.15 -18.68
C ALA A 140 5.58 15.69 -18.25
N ALA A 141 6.73 15.41 -17.62
CA ALA A 141 7.05 14.09 -17.08
C ALA A 141 6.03 13.66 -16.02
N VAL A 142 5.77 14.50 -15.01
CA VAL A 142 4.80 14.21 -13.94
C VAL A 142 3.39 13.99 -14.52
N THR A 143 2.96 14.82 -15.46
CA THR A 143 1.64 14.71 -16.10
C THR A 143 1.48 13.39 -16.85
N ARG A 144 2.51 12.98 -17.60
CA ARG A 144 2.54 11.68 -18.29
C ARG A 144 2.48 10.51 -17.30
N MET A 145 3.33 10.55 -16.27
CA MET A 145 3.41 9.51 -15.24
C MET A 145 2.13 9.43 -14.39
N ALA A 146 1.32 10.48 -14.32
CA ALA A 146 0.01 10.42 -13.66
C ALA A 146 -0.95 9.41 -14.31
N THR A 147 -0.72 9.07 -15.59
CA THR A 147 -1.53 8.08 -16.32
C THR A 147 -0.91 6.69 -16.26
N THR A 148 0.40 6.58 -16.46
CA THR A 148 1.10 5.28 -16.63
C THR A 148 1.83 4.80 -15.39
N GLY A 149 2.04 5.67 -14.41
CA GLY A 149 3.12 5.51 -13.44
C GLY A 149 4.48 5.80 -14.06
N GLY A 150 5.50 5.93 -13.22
CA GLY A 150 6.88 6.11 -13.66
C GLY A 150 7.81 6.54 -12.53
N PHE A 151 9.10 6.55 -12.83
CA PHE A 151 10.12 7.06 -11.94
C PHE A 151 10.79 8.27 -12.58
N LEU A 152 10.73 9.42 -11.92
CA LEU A 152 11.40 10.65 -12.30
C LEU A 152 12.61 10.88 -11.38
N LEU A 153 13.78 11.10 -11.95
CA LEU A 153 15.00 11.45 -11.22
C LEU A 153 15.50 12.84 -11.65
N LEU A 154 15.56 13.76 -10.68
CA LEU A 154 16.11 15.10 -10.90
C LEU A 154 17.58 15.15 -10.49
N VAL A 155 18.45 15.49 -11.43
CA VAL A 155 19.91 15.50 -11.21
C VAL A 155 20.44 16.92 -11.36
N ARG A 156 20.96 17.47 -10.27
CA ARG A 156 21.64 18.79 -10.26
C ARG A 156 22.42 18.99 -8.97
N ALA A 157 23.34 19.95 -8.99
CA ALA A 157 24.08 20.43 -7.83
C ALA A 157 23.17 20.65 -6.59
N PRO A 158 23.70 20.54 -5.37
CA PRO A 158 22.99 20.86 -4.14
C PRO A 158 22.39 22.28 -4.17
N ALA A 159 21.33 22.51 -3.40
CA ALA A 159 20.65 23.81 -3.28
C ALA A 159 20.15 24.46 -4.59
N SER A 160 20.18 23.74 -5.71
CA SER A 160 19.76 24.27 -7.00
C SER A 160 18.24 24.31 -7.21
N GLY A 161 17.44 23.93 -6.21
CA GLY A 161 15.98 23.99 -6.21
C GLY A 161 15.25 22.81 -6.87
N LYS A 162 15.91 21.65 -7.01
CA LYS A 162 15.31 20.40 -7.54
C LYS A 162 14.00 20.04 -6.83
N THR A 163 14.08 19.99 -5.51
CA THR A 163 12.99 19.63 -4.60
C THR A 163 11.81 20.60 -4.72
N ARG A 164 12.09 21.91 -4.88
CA ARG A 164 11.06 22.94 -5.10
C ARG A 164 10.38 22.77 -6.47
N ALA A 165 11.14 22.54 -7.54
CA ALA A 165 10.59 22.33 -8.88
C ALA A 165 9.70 21.08 -8.94
N ALA A 166 10.14 19.97 -8.36
CA ALA A 166 9.33 18.76 -8.25
C ALA A 166 8.05 18.98 -7.43
N ALA A 167 8.12 19.73 -6.33
CA ALA A 167 6.96 20.02 -5.48
C ALA A 167 5.90 20.83 -6.24
N GLU A 168 6.32 21.82 -7.03
CA GLU A 168 5.43 22.60 -7.89
C GLU A 168 4.81 21.76 -9.01
N ALA A 169 5.54 20.78 -9.54
CA ALA A 169 5.02 19.89 -10.56
C ALA A 169 3.93 18.94 -10.03
N ILE A 170 4.16 18.32 -8.85
CA ILE A 170 3.18 17.41 -8.25
C ILE A 170 1.93 18.14 -7.72
N ARG A 171 2.04 19.43 -7.37
CA ARG A 171 0.89 20.26 -6.97
C ARG A 171 -0.18 20.39 -8.06
N LYS A 172 0.20 20.22 -9.32
CA LYS A 172 -0.71 20.25 -10.46
C LYS A 172 -1.35 18.89 -10.77
N LEU A 173 -1.04 17.85 -9.99
CA LEU A 173 -1.73 16.56 -10.11
C LEU A 173 -3.21 16.70 -9.74
N PRO A 174 -4.10 15.85 -10.31
CA PRO A 174 -5.50 15.81 -9.92
C PRO A 174 -5.70 15.58 -8.41
N GLN A 175 -6.88 15.91 -7.90
CA GLN A 175 -7.22 15.58 -6.51
C GLN A 175 -7.20 14.06 -6.27
N GLY A 176 -6.92 13.67 -5.02
CA GLY A 176 -6.88 12.27 -4.60
C GLY A 176 -5.54 11.57 -4.79
N TRP A 177 -4.50 12.26 -5.27
CA TRP A 177 -3.13 11.77 -5.19
C TRP A 177 -2.63 11.81 -3.74
N ARG A 178 -2.14 10.68 -3.26
CA ARG A 178 -1.50 10.53 -1.95
C ARG A 178 0.00 10.75 -2.06
N MET A 179 0.65 11.02 -0.95
CA MET A 179 2.10 11.19 -0.87
C MET A 179 2.68 10.25 0.19
N TYR A 180 3.66 9.46 -0.20
CA TYR A 180 4.57 8.81 0.72
C TYR A 180 5.78 9.73 0.91
N LEU A 181 5.97 10.19 2.14
CA LEU A 181 7.13 10.98 2.54
C LEU A 181 8.12 10.06 3.26
N ARG A 182 9.38 10.15 2.88
CA ARG A 182 10.45 9.48 3.63
C ARG A 182 10.48 10.01 5.07
N SER A 183 10.31 9.13 6.05
CA SER A 183 10.60 9.40 7.46
C SER A 183 11.56 8.36 8.03
N GLY A 184 12.32 8.71 9.07
CA GLY A 184 13.49 7.93 9.52
C GLY A 184 13.23 6.48 9.92
N SER A 185 12.01 6.11 10.33
CA SER A 185 11.63 4.74 10.70
C SER A 185 10.64 4.08 9.73
N SER A 186 10.11 4.82 8.76
CA SER A 186 9.08 4.30 7.85
C SER A 186 9.71 3.56 6.68
N SER A 187 9.31 2.30 6.47
CA SER A 187 9.74 1.51 5.32
C SER A 187 8.63 1.39 4.28
N LEU A 188 8.87 1.94 3.09
CA LEU A 188 8.02 1.75 1.91
C LEU A 188 7.80 0.26 1.58
N GLN A 189 8.80 -0.58 1.86
CA GLN A 189 8.72 -2.01 1.67
C GLN A 189 7.61 -2.64 2.51
N ALA A 190 7.44 -2.21 3.77
CA ALA A 190 6.38 -2.73 4.64
C ALA A 190 4.97 -2.47 4.08
N LEU A 191 4.75 -1.30 3.46
CA LEU A 191 3.48 -0.99 2.78
C LEU A 191 3.22 -1.95 1.61
N VAL A 192 4.26 -2.23 0.82
CA VAL A 192 4.16 -3.13 -0.34
C VAL A 192 3.95 -4.58 0.10
N ASP A 193 4.67 -5.04 1.12
CA ASP A 193 4.61 -6.43 1.61
C ASP A 193 3.26 -6.74 2.29
N GLU A 194 2.66 -5.77 3.00
CA GLU A 194 1.27 -5.88 3.52
C GLU A 194 0.20 -5.69 2.43
N GLY A 195 0.60 -5.41 1.18
CA GLY A 195 -0.30 -5.23 0.04
C GLY A 195 -1.20 -4.00 0.18
N VAL A 196 -0.71 -2.93 0.82
CA VAL A 196 -1.38 -1.63 0.84
C VAL A 196 -1.46 -1.11 -0.60
N SER A 197 -2.65 -0.69 -1.03
CA SER A 197 -2.81 -0.11 -2.36
C SER A 197 -2.11 1.25 -2.42
N LEU A 198 -1.10 1.37 -3.29
CA LEU A 198 -0.36 2.60 -3.57
C LEU A 198 -0.81 3.30 -4.86
N ARG A 199 -1.96 2.90 -5.43
CA ARG A 199 -2.53 3.56 -6.61
C ARG A 199 -2.69 5.07 -6.39
N ARG A 200 -2.26 5.88 -7.37
CA ARG A 200 -2.25 7.36 -7.28
C ARG A 200 -1.48 7.84 -6.07
N THR A 201 -0.26 7.33 -5.88
CA THR A 201 0.64 7.78 -4.83
C THR A 201 1.93 8.33 -5.44
N VAL A 202 2.36 9.49 -4.96
CA VAL A 202 3.70 10.02 -5.18
C VAL A 202 4.62 9.48 -4.09
N VAL A 203 5.64 8.73 -4.47
CA VAL A 203 6.71 8.26 -3.57
C VAL A 203 7.85 9.27 -3.64
N TRP A 204 8.00 10.05 -2.56
CA TRP A 204 8.95 11.14 -2.48
C TRP A 204 10.26 10.68 -1.84
N LEU A 205 11.29 10.52 -2.67
CA LEU A 205 12.64 10.07 -2.30
C LEU A 205 13.63 11.21 -2.49
N ASP A 206 13.41 12.31 -1.80
CA ASP A 206 14.36 13.43 -1.80
C ASP A 206 15.73 12.97 -1.28
N ASP A 207 16.77 13.43 -1.95
CA ASP A 207 18.16 13.01 -1.77
C ASP A 207 18.30 11.47 -1.70
N ILE A 208 17.81 10.79 -2.74
CA ILE A 208 17.78 9.32 -2.86
C ILE A 208 19.16 8.68 -2.65
N HIS A 209 20.24 9.43 -2.91
CA HIS A 209 21.61 8.99 -2.68
C HIS A 209 21.88 8.63 -1.22
N GLU A 210 21.22 9.26 -0.24
CA GLU A 210 21.32 8.88 1.17
C GLU A 210 20.79 7.47 1.42
N LEU A 211 19.74 7.04 0.71
CA LEU A 211 19.19 5.69 0.82
C LEU A 211 20.07 4.66 0.12
N LEU A 212 20.66 5.04 -1.02
CA LEU A 212 21.52 4.17 -1.80
C LEU A 212 22.89 3.95 -1.12
N ASP A 213 23.41 4.97 -0.43
CA ASP A 213 24.66 4.87 0.33
C ASP A 213 24.50 3.96 1.58
N VAL A 214 23.35 4.00 2.28
CA VAL A 214 23.09 3.12 3.43
C VAL A 214 22.96 1.65 3.02
N ALA A 215 22.40 1.37 1.85
CA ALA A 215 22.33 0.01 1.34
C ALA A 215 23.73 -0.62 1.09
N GLU A 216 24.76 0.21 0.85
CA GLU A 216 26.15 -0.23 0.65
C GLU A 216 26.85 -0.60 1.97
N SER A 217 26.58 0.11 3.06
CA SER A 217 27.28 -0.09 4.34
C SER A 217 26.97 -1.43 5.02
N GLY A 218 26.12 -2.27 4.41
CA GLY A 218 25.64 -3.54 4.98
C GLY A 218 24.66 -3.34 6.13
N ASP A 219 24.31 -2.10 6.45
CA ASP A 219 23.34 -1.77 7.48
C ASP A 219 21.93 -2.08 6.97
N SER A 220 21.43 -3.24 7.39
CA SER A 220 20.09 -3.73 7.06
C SER A 220 19.01 -3.12 7.93
N THR A 221 19.35 -2.24 8.88
CA THR A 221 18.40 -1.67 9.85
C THR A 221 17.75 -0.37 9.39
N GLY A 222 18.26 0.26 8.33
CA GLY A 222 17.68 1.48 7.75
C GLY A 222 16.59 1.22 6.70
N PRO A 223 15.77 2.24 6.36
CA PRO A 223 14.82 2.16 5.25
C PRO A 223 15.57 1.98 3.92
N GLN A 224 15.38 0.84 3.26
CA GLN A 224 16.05 0.52 2.00
C GLN A 224 15.12 0.75 0.81
N ILE A 225 15.69 1.26 -0.29
CA ILE A 225 15.03 1.33 -1.58
C ILE A 225 15.81 0.46 -2.57
N THR A 226 15.17 -0.61 -3.05
CA THR A 226 15.78 -1.55 -4.00
C THR A 226 15.16 -1.43 -5.38
N SER A 227 15.91 -1.84 -6.40
CA SER A 227 15.39 -1.91 -7.77
C SER A 227 14.16 -2.81 -7.88
N GLN A 228 14.13 -3.91 -7.11
CA GLN A 228 12.98 -4.81 -7.07
C GLN A 228 11.73 -4.15 -6.47
N LEU A 229 11.88 -3.37 -5.40
CA LEU A 229 10.79 -2.63 -4.78
C LEU A 229 10.19 -1.61 -5.75
N VAL A 230 11.04 -0.77 -6.36
CA VAL A 230 10.59 0.23 -7.34
C VAL A 230 9.92 -0.46 -8.54
N ARG A 231 10.48 -1.56 -9.04
CA ARG A 231 9.87 -2.32 -10.14
C ARG A 231 8.47 -2.82 -9.79
N ARG A 232 8.23 -3.31 -8.57
CA ARG A 232 6.89 -3.72 -8.10
C ARG A 232 5.91 -2.55 -8.06
N LEU A 233 6.37 -1.37 -7.63
CA LEU A 233 5.54 -0.15 -7.58
C LEU A 233 5.11 0.33 -8.97
N LEU A 234 5.95 0.11 -9.98
CA LEU A 234 5.72 0.54 -11.36
C LEU A 234 4.97 -0.49 -12.21
N LEU A 235 4.49 -1.60 -11.61
CA LEU A 235 3.71 -2.58 -12.36
C LEU A 235 2.34 -1.99 -12.77
N PRO A 236 1.87 -2.24 -14.00
CA PRO A 236 0.62 -1.66 -14.50
C PRO A 236 -0.64 -2.02 -13.69
N ASP A 237 -0.65 -3.18 -13.03
CA ASP A 237 -1.77 -3.71 -12.24
C ASP A 237 -1.94 -3.02 -10.87
N VAL A 238 -0.86 -2.42 -10.34
CA VAL A 238 -0.91 -1.59 -9.11
C VAL A 238 -1.61 -0.24 -9.38
N GLY A 239 -1.66 0.17 -10.65
CA GLY A 239 -2.12 1.49 -11.09
C GLY A 239 -0.99 2.54 -11.02
N PRO A 240 -1.25 3.79 -11.43
CA PRO A 240 -0.19 4.77 -11.59
C PRO A 240 0.42 5.16 -10.24
N VAL A 241 1.72 4.91 -10.10
CA VAL A 241 2.58 5.36 -8.99
C VAL A 241 3.67 6.23 -9.59
N ILE A 242 3.91 7.40 -9.01
CA ILE A 242 5.00 8.29 -9.42
C ILE A 242 6.07 8.22 -8.35
N VAL A 243 7.24 7.68 -8.68
CA VAL A 243 8.42 7.78 -7.84
C VAL A 243 9.18 9.04 -8.24
N ILE A 244 9.53 9.89 -7.29
CA ILE A 244 10.35 11.09 -7.54
C ILE A 244 11.58 11.00 -6.66
N GLY A 245 12.74 10.98 -7.29
CA GLY A 245 14.03 11.05 -6.61
C GLY A 245 14.79 12.33 -6.97
N THR A 246 15.60 12.82 -6.04
CA THR A 246 16.58 13.87 -6.33
C THR A 246 17.99 13.35 -6.00
N THR A 247 18.98 13.73 -6.81
CA THR A 247 20.38 13.37 -6.55
C THR A 247 21.35 14.40 -7.13
N TRP A 248 22.63 14.23 -6.84
CA TRP A 248 23.70 15.08 -7.34
C TRP A 248 24.45 14.36 -8.48
N PRO A 249 24.99 15.11 -9.47
CA PRO A 249 25.71 14.51 -10.61
C PRO A 249 26.82 13.56 -10.17
N ARG A 250 27.65 13.96 -9.20
CA ARG A 250 28.76 13.13 -8.69
C ARG A 250 28.29 11.80 -8.08
N LYS A 251 27.16 11.80 -7.37
CA LYS A 251 26.59 10.59 -6.76
C LYS A 251 25.99 9.67 -7.83
N ARG A 252 25.23 10.24 -8.78
CA ARG A 252 24.77 9.50 -9.97
C ARG A 252 25.94 8.82 -10.69
N ASP A 253 27.00 9.57 -10.96
CA ASP A 253 28.17 9.04 -11.69
C ASP A 253 28.85 7.90 -10.92
N GLN A 254 28.91 8.00 -9.58
CA GLN A 254 29.41 6.93 -8.72
C GLN A 254 28.58 5.65 -8.88
N TYR A 255 27.24 5.74 -8.84
CA TYR A 255 26.35 4.58 -8.97
C TYR A 255 26.36 3.94 -10.36
N GLN A 256 26.72 4.72 -11.39
CA GLN A 256 26.82 4.23 -12.76
C GLN A 256 28.14 3.51 -13.07
N LYS A 257 29.16 3.62 -12.21
CA LYS A 257 30.43 2.91 -12.41
C LYS A 257 30.23 1.40 -12.35
N VAL A 258 30.63 0.70 -13.39
CA VAL A 258 30.71 -0.77 -13.44
C VAL A 258 31.93 -1.20 -12.62
N ALA A 259 31.80 -2.28 -11.84
CA ALA A 259 32.94 -2.84 -11.13
C ALA A 259 33.97 -3.44 -12.09
N ASP A 260 35.24 -3.34 -11.72
CA ASP A 260 36.33 -3.97 -12.45
C ASP A 260 36.22 -5.50 -12.38
N GLU A 261 36.79 -6.20 -13.37
CA GLU A 261 36.79 -7.66 -13.40
C GLU A 261 37.37 -8.25 -12.10
N GLY A 262 36.61 -9.16 -11.48
CA GLY A 262 37.00 -9.82 -10.24
C GLY A 262 36.64 -9.05 -8.95
N GLN A 263 36.07 -7.85 -9.04
CA GLN A 263 35.56 -7.11 -7.87
C GLN A 263 34.03 -7.24 -7.73
N PRO A 264 33.50 -7.24 -6.48
CA PRO A 264 32.06 -7.22 -6.26
C PRO A 264 31.46 -5.88 -6.72
N ASP A 265 30.36 -5.95 -7.50
CA ASP A 265 29.63 -4.75 -7.94
C ASP A 265 28.69 -4.25 -6.84
N LEU A 266 29.24 -3.41 -5.95
CA LEU A 266 28.54 -2.79 -4.83
C LEU A 266 27.35 -1.92 -5.29
N TRP A 267 27.40 -1.38 -6.51
CA TRP A 267 26.40 -0.45 -7.03
C TRP A 267 25.43 -1.09 -8.02
N ALA A 268 25.47 -2.41 -8.19
CA ALA A 268 24.64 -3.10 -9.17
C ALA A 268 23.14 -2.82 -9.00
N ASP A 269 22.63 -2.82 -7.76
CA ASP A 269 21.22 -2.56 -7.50
C ASP A 269 20.84 -1.09 -7.67
N ALA A 270 21.66 -0.18 -7.14
CA ALA A 270 21.50 1.26 -7.33
C ALA A 270 21.48 1.62 -8.84
N ARG A 271 22.37 1.02 -9.63
CA ARG A 271 22.43 1.22 -11.09
C ARG A 271 21.15 0.72 -11.77
N ARG A 272 20.69 -0.48 -11.43
CA ARG A 272 19.40 -1.01 -11.94
C ARG A 272 18.23 -0.11 -11.56
N LEU A 273 18.22 0.42 -10.34
CA LEU A 273 17.20 1.36 -9.86
C LEU A 273 17.19 2.64 -10.70
N LEU A 274 18.34 3.30 -10.86
CA LEU A 274 18.44 4.57 -11.58
C LEU A 274 18.19 4.43 -13.09
N ASN A 275 18.45 3.26 -13.66
CA ASN A 275 18.14 2.96 -15.06
C ASN A 275 16.63 2.83 -15.34
N MET A 276 15.79 2.70 -14.31
CA MET A 276 14.33 2.77 -14.47
C MET A 276 13.81 4.21 -14.50
N ALA A 277 14.64 5.20 -14.14
CA ALA A 277 14.22 6.59 -14.06
C ALA A 277 14.26 7.28 -15.43
N ASP A 278 13.25 8.10 -15.70
CA ASP A 278 13.34 9.22 -16.62
C ASP A 278 14.15 10.33 -15.94
N GLN A 279 15.27 10.72 -16.53
CA GLN A 279 16.23 11.64 -15.90
C GLN A 279 16.11 13.04 -16.52
N ILE A 280 15.95 14.04 -15.66
CA ILE A 280 16.00 15.45 -16.06
C ILE A 280 17.19 16.10 -15.37
N ASN A 281 18.12 16.60 -16.18
CA ASN A 281 19.22 17.43 -15.71
C ASN A 281 18.72 18.85 -15.59
N LEU A 282 18.55 19.33 -14.36
CA LEU A 282 18.03 20.66 -14.11
C LEU A 282 19.10 21.75 -14.30
#